data_AF-A0A9Q0B7U8-F1
#
_entry.id   AF-A0A9Q0B7U8-F1
#
_cell.length_a   1.000
_cell.length_b   1.000
_cell.length_c   1.000
_cell.angle_alpha   90.00
_cell.angle_beta   90.00
_cell.angle_gamma   90.00
#
_symmetry.space_group_name_H-M   'P 1'
#
loop_
_entity.id
_entity.type
_entity.pdbx_description
1 polymer ?
#
loop_
_entity_poly.entity_id
_entity_poly.type
_entity_poly.pdbx_seq_one_letter_code
_entity_poly.pdbx_strand_id
1 'polypeptide(L)'
;MEDVYAALGEESILPKLASQLSRHLVFPLIEFEAGRAEEKGDDAGARKILAGKIKLLEDTNMADYVAQLYQDLNGGAEAPAEYAKKRNEVIAQLEKYEQDTAKISELLTREDVVGALRSDKVANLEFLKKDHDVTIEMVNALYEFGQFQFRCGNYGAAAELLYQFRVLSTDNDRVASATWGKLASEILTTNWDSAVEEIMKVKESIDSKLFNNPRAQLDHRTMLVHWALFPLFNHEAAREPILDLFFSAAYINTIQTACPWVLRYLIAAVITGRSRSRNSSLQAKQMKDIIRYVRQEAYEYADPVTEFVSALYVAHDFNAAREALRKAEEVCRADFFLMSSSDAFVDAARHLICESYCKIFSRMNIRDLSAKLGLNPDDGEKWIVNLIRETRLDAKIDSQEGTVIMNHPPNNVYQQVIEKTKGGFFRTQVLTAAVSK
;
A
#
# COMPACT_ATOMS: atom_id res chain seq x y z
N MET A 1 -20.49 -9.91 -7.66
CA MET A 1 -19.42 -9.91 -6.64
C MET A 1 -19.48 -11.17 -5.79
N GLU A 2 -20.62 -11.58 -5.21
CA GLU A 2 -20.72 -12.86 -4.48
C GLU A 2 -20.26 -14.08 -5.31
N ASP A 3 -20.65 -14.17 -6.59
CA ASP A 3 -20.20 -15.25 -7.49
C ASP A 3 -18.71 -15.19 -7.85
N VAL A 4 -18.09 -14.00 -7.79
CA VAL A 4 -16.64 -13.78 -7.98
C VAL A 4 -15.91 -14.21 -6.72
N TYR A 5 -16.44 -13.83 -5.56
CA TYR A 5 -15.90 -14.21 -4.25
C TYR A 5 -15.99 -15.72 -4.00
N ALA A 6 -17.03 -16.38 -4.53
CA ALA A 6 -17.16 -17.83 -4.48
C ALA A 6 -16.24 -18.57 -5.48
N ALA A 7 -15.75 -17.89 -6.52
CA ALA A 7 -14.78 -18.42 -7.48
C ALA A 7 -13.33 -18.18 -7.01
N LEU A 8 -13.10 -17.20 -6.15
CA LEU A 8 -11.82 -16.95 -5.52
C LEU A 8 -11.63 -17.95 -4.37
N GLY A 9 -10.44 -18.58 -4.29
CA GLY A 9 -10.15 -19.55 -3.23
C GLY A 9 -10.30 -18.95 -1.82
N GLU A 10 -10.47 -19.80 -0.80
CA GLU A 10 -10.69 -19.39 0.61
C GLU A 10 -9.59 -18.45 1.17
N GLU A 11 -8.43 -18.38 0.50
CA GLU A 11 -7.30 -17.50 0.85
C GLU A 11 -7.38 -16.08 0.25
N SER A 12 -8.37 -15.78 -0.60
CA SER A 12 -8.45 -14.48 -1.26
C SER A 12 -9.02 -13.40 -0.33
N ILE A 13 -8.21 -12.36 -0.10
CA ILE A 13 -8.57 -11.18 0.70
C ILE A 13 -9.37 -10.17 -0.14
N LEU A 14 -9.49 -10.40 -1.45
CA LEU A 14 -10.14 -9.50 -2.40
C LEU A 14 -11.58 -9.10 -2.01
N PRO A 15 -12.44 -9.97 -1.45
CA PRO A 15 -13.76 -9.55 -0.97
C PRO A 15 -13.71 -8.49 0.15
N LYS A 16 -12.72 -8.62 1.04
CA LYS A 16 -12.52 -7.70 2.17
C LYS A 16 -11.94 -6.38 1.68
N LEU A 17 -10.95 -6.44 0.77
CA LEU A 17 -10.37 -5.25 0.12
C LEU A 17 -11.40 -4.49 -0.72
N ALA A 18 -12.19 -5.21 -1.54
CA ALA A 18 -13.14 -4.62 -2.46
C ALA A 18 -14.26 -3.83 -1.76
N SER A 19 -14.59 -4.16 -0.51
CA SER A 19 -15.55 -3.38 0.28
C SER A 19 -15.10 -1.95 0.58
N GLN A 20 -13.78 -1.69 0.58
CA GLN A 20 -13.16 -0.40 0.91
C GLN A 20 -12.59 0.32 -0.32
N LEU A 21 -12.68 -0.29 -1.49
CA LEU A 21 -12.13 0.24 -2.74
C LEU A 21 -13.24 0.81 -3.63
N SER A 22 -12.87 1.82 -4.42
CA SER A 22 -13.76 2.32 -5.46
C SER A 22 -13.88 1.30 -6.60
N ARG A 23 -15.02 1.31 -7.31
CA ARG A 23 -15.31 0.36 -8.40
C ARG A 23 -14.19 0.29 -9.45
N HIS A 24 -13.59 1.42 -9.79
CA HIS A 24 -12.49 1.50 -10.76
C HIS A 24 -11.17 0.96 -10.20
N LEU A 25 -10.90 1.09 -8.88
CA LEU A 25 -9.71 0.53 -8.24
C LEU A 25 -9.80 -0.99 -8.02
N VAL A 26 -11.02 -1.53 -7.95
CA VAL A 26 -11.23 -2.99 -7.89
C VAL A 26 -10.94 -3.63 -9.25
N PHE A 27 -11.09 -2.90 -10.35
CA PHE A 27 -10.97 -3.44 -11.69
C PHE A 27 -9.58 -4.07 -11.98
N PRO A 28 -8.43 -3.41 -11.73
CA PRO A 28 -7.11 -4.04 -11.90
C PRO A 28 -6.92 -5.32 -11.07
N LEU A 29 -7.53 -5.39 -9.88
CA LEU A 29 -7.44 -6.57 -9.01
C LEU A 29 -8.21 -7.75 -9.58
N ILE A 30 -9.40 -7.50 -10.16
CA ILE A 30 -10.20 -8.54 -10.82
C ILE A 30 -9.53 -8.98 -12.12
N GLU A 31 -8.90 -8.06 -12.86
CA GLU A 31 -8.14 -8.38 -14.07
C GLU A 31 -7.00 -9.35 -13.79
N PHE A 32 -6.27 -9.11 -12.71
CA PHE A 32 -5.19 -9.99 -12.26
C PHE A 32 -5.67 -11.40 -11.89
N GLU A 33 -6.76 -11.51 -11.12
CA GLU A 33 -7.33 -12.82 -10.78
C GLU A 33 -7.88 -13.56 -12.00
N ALA A 34 -8.40 -12.83 -12.99
CA ALA A 34 -8.82 -13.42 -14.26
C ALA A 34 -7.63 -14.04 -15.00
N GLY A 35 -6.53 -13.29 -15.16
CA GLY A 35 -5.31 -13.83 -15.79
C GLY A 35 -4.75 -15.05 -15.05
N ARG A 36 -4.84 -15.05 -13.72
CA ARG A 36 -4.41 -16.21 -12.91
C ARG A 36 -5.31 -17.43 -13.06
N ALA A 37 -6.62 -17.23 -13.20
CA ALA A 37 -7.57 -18.31 -13.47
C ALA A 37 -7.32 -18.95 -14.84
N GLU A 38 -6.99 -18.13 -15.85
CA GLU A 38 -6.58 -18.59 -17.18
C GLU A 38 -5.26 -19.37 -17.13
N GLU A 39 -4.25 -18.90 -16.40
CA GLU A 39 -2.97 -19.62 -16.22
C GLU A 39 -3.15 -20.99 -15.54
N LYS A 40 -4.14 -21.12 -14.65
CA LYS A 40 -4.47 -22.39 -13.98
C LYS A 40 -5.35 -23.30 -14.83
N GLY A 41 -5.82 -22.85 -16.00
CA GLY A 41 -6.73 -23.59 -16.86
C GLY A 41 -8.14 -23.78 -16.28
N ASP A 42 -8.56 -22.89 -15.36
CA ASP A 42 -9.91 -22.91 -14.78
C ASP A 42 -10.86 -22.01 -15.60
N ASP A 43 -11.30 -22.53 -16.75
CA ASP A 43 -12.23 -21.84 -17.65
C ASP A 43 -13.57 -21.49 -16.98
N ALA A 44 -13.98 -22.26 -15.95
CA ALA A 44 -15.22 -22.02 -15.23
C ALA A 44 -15.07 -20.86 -14.23
N GLY A 45 -13.92 -20.78 -13.55
CA GLY A 45 -13.53 -19.65 -12.71
C GLY A 45 -13.38 -18.35 -13.52
N ALA A 46 -12.67 -18.41 -14.65
CA ALA A 46 -12.47 -17.27 -15.53
C ALA A 46 -13.80 -16.69 -16.05
N ARG A 47 -14.75 -17.54 -16.46
CA ARG A 47 -16.10 -17.09 -16.89
C ARG A 47 -16.91 -16.44 -15.76
N LYS A 48 -16.80 -16.94 -14.52
CA LYS A 48 -17.46 -16.31 -13.35
C LYS A 48 -16.85 -14.97 -13.00
N ILE A 49 -15.52 -14.87 -13.07
CA ILE A 49 -14.79 -13.61 -12.85
C ILE A 49 -15.19 -12.59 -13.93
N LEU A 50 -15.27 -13.01 -15.20
CA LEU A 50 -15.69 -12.17 -16.32
C LEU A 50 -17.16 -11.71 -16.21
N ALA A 51 -18.08 -12.58 -15.82
CA ALA A 51 -19.46 -12.18 -15.51
C ALA A 51 -19.52 -11.17 -14.34
N GLY A 52 -18.64 -11.32 -13.36
CA GLY A 52 -18.41 -10.36 -12.29
C GLY A 52 -17.91 -9.00 -12.77
N LYS A 53 -16.95 -8.98 -13.70
CA LYS A 53 -16.45 -7.76 -14.35
C LYS A 53 -17.59 -7.01 -15.03
N ILE A 54 -18.41 -7.70 -15.81
CA ILE A 54 -19.56 -7.09 -16.51
C ILE A 54 -20.52 -6.47 -15.51
N LYS A 55 -20.90 -7.18 -14.44
CA LYS A 55 -21.80 -6.67 -13.40
C LYS A 55 -21.21 -5.47 -12.63
N LEU A 56 -19.88 -5.42 -12.45
CA LEU A 56 -19.22 -4.27 -11.82
C LEU A 56 -19.25 -3.03 -12.72
N LEU A 57 -19.18 -3.25 -14.03
CA LEU A 57 -19.09 -2.21 -15.05
C LEU A 57 -20.45 -1.79 -15.63
N GLU A 58 -21.54 -2.51 -15.36
CA GLU A 58 -22.90 -2.14 -15.79
C GLU A 58 -23.34 -0.76 -15.29
N ASP A 59 -22.86 -0.36 -14.12
CA ASP A 59 -23.09 0.95 -13.49
C ASP A 59 -22.06 2.03 -13.93
N THR A 60 -20.97 1.63 -14.60
CA THR A 60 -19.96 2.57 -15.11
C THR A 60 -20.30 2.97 -16.54
N ASN A 61 -19.86 4.15 -16.96
CA ASN A 61 -20.19 4.69 -18.28
C ASN A 61 -19.23 4.18 -19.38
N MET A 62 -18.45 3.12 -19.09
CA MET A 62 -17.48 2.51 -20.01
C MET A 62 -18.16 1.53 -20.98
N ALA A 63 -19.13 2.03 -21.76
CA ALA A 63 -20.00 1.20 -22.61
C ALA A 63 -19.23 0.38 -23.66
N ASP A 64 -18.17 0.93 -24.25
CA ASP A 64 -17.37 0.25 -25.29
C ASP A 64 -16.55 -0.92 -24.72
N TYR A 65 -16.00 -0.75 -23.52
CA TYR A 65 -15.23 -1.79 -22.84
C TYR A 65 -16.13 -2.92 -22.32
N VAL A 66 -17.32 -2.58 -21.79
CA VAL A 66 -18.32 -3.59 -21.41
C VAL A 66 -18.80 -4.39 -22.62
N ALA A 67 -18.96 -3.73 -23.77
CA ALA A 67 -19.32 -4.41 -25.02
C ALA A 67 -18.25 -5.41 -25.46
N GLN A 68 -16.96 -5.07 -25.34
CA GLN A 68 -15.85 -5.99 -25.61
C GLN A 68 -15.85 -7.18 -24.65
N LEU A 69 -15.96 -6.93 -23.33
CA LEU A 69 -16.01 -8.02 -22.33
C LEU A 69 -17.23 -8.94 -22.53
N TYR A 70 -18.36 -8.42 -22.99
CA TYR A 70 -19.54 -9.22 -23.31
C TYR A 70 -19.34 -10.08 -24.57
N GLN A 71 -18.61 -9.56 -25.56
CA GLN A 71 -18.20 -10.33 -26.75
C GLN A 71 -17.24 -11.45 -26.36
N ASP A 72 -16.28 -11.18 -25.47
CA ASP A 72 -15.31 -12.16 -24.97
C ASP A 72 -16.01 -13.28 -24.17
N LEU A 73 -16.99 -12.93 -23.33
CA LEU A 73 -17.75 -13.90 -22.54
C LEU A 73 -18.60 -14.85 -23.41
N ASN A 74 -19.16 -14.35 -24.51
CA ASN A 74 -20.06 -15.10 -25.38
C ASN A 74 -19.39 -15.64 -26.65
N GLY A 75 -18.06 -15.59 -26.74
CA GLY A 75 -17.32 -16.13 -27.89
C GLY A 75 -17.63 -15.41 -29.21
N GLY A 76 -17.83 -14.09 -29.18
CA GLY A 76 -18.03 -13.26 -30.37
C GLY A 76 -19.48 -12.98 -30.78
N ALA A 77 -20.47 -13.23 -29.91
CA ALA A 77 -21.85 -12.77 -30.14
C ALA A 77 -21.93 -11.23 -30.07
N GLU A 78 -22.65 -10.60 -31.01
CA GLU A 78 -22.81 -9.13 -31.05
C GLU A 78 -23.37 -8.59 -29.74
N ALA A 79 -22.77 -7.51 -29.25
CA ALA A 79 -23.19 -6.86 -28.01
C ALA A 79 -24.65 -6.34 -28.13
N PRO A 80 -25.48 -6.52 -27.10
CA PRO A 80 -26.87 -6.05 -27.09
C PRO A 80 -27.01 -4.57 -27.49
N ALA A 81 -28.04 -4.24 -28.26
CA ALA A 81 -28.34 -2.87 -28.71
C ALA A 81 -28.55 -1.86 -27.57
N GLU A 82 -28.74 -2.33 -26.33
CA GLU A 82 -28.79 -1.50 -25.12
C GLU A 82 -27.45 -0.81 -24.83
N TYR A 83 -26.31 -1.46 -25.09
CA TYR A 83 -24.99 -0.86 -24.89
C TYR A 83 -24.72 0.26 -25.91
N ALA A 84 -25.20 0.12 -27.15
CA ALA A 84 -25.11 1.18 -28.16
C ALA A 84 -25.99 2.40 -27.82
N LYS A 85 -27.16 2.20 -27.20
CA LYS A 85 -27.99 3.29 -26.68
C LYS A 85 -27.32 4.02 -25.52
N LYS A 86 -26.82 3.26 -24.52
CA LYS A 86 -26.05 3.83 -23.41
C LYS A 86 -24.84 4.61 -23.91
N ARG A 87 -24.13 4.11 -24.93
CA ARG A 87 -23.00 4.83 -25.54
C ARG A 87 -23.41 6.20 -26.08
N ASN A 88 -24.49 6.25 -26.86
CA ASN A 88 -24.97 7.51 -27.45
C ASN A 88 -25.45 8.50 -26.38
N GLU A 89 -26.09 8.02 -25.31
CA GLU A 89 -26.48 8.86 -24.16
C GLU A 89 -25.26 9.41 -23.41
N VAL A 90 -24.23 8.58 -23.21
CA VAL A 90 -22.96 8.99 -22.58
C VAL A 90 -22.25 10.05 -23.42
N ILE A 91 -22.19 9.88 -24.75
CA ILE A 91 -21.58 10.87 -25.66
C ILE A 91 -22.36 12.18 -25.63
N ALA A 92 -23.70 12.15 -25.69
CA ALA A 92 -24.53 13.34 -25.66
C ALA A 92 -24.39 14.11 -24.33
N GLN A 93 -24.26 13.40 -23.21
CA GLN A 93 -23.96 14.02 -21.91
C GLN A 93 -22.54 14.62 -21.89
N LEU A 94 -21.55 13.93 -22.47
CA LEU A 94 -20.18 14.42 -22.56
C LEU A 94 -20.09 15.73 -23.34
N GLU A 95 -20.72 15.80 -24.52
CA GLU A 95 -20.76 17.01 -25.35
C GLU A 95 -21.42 18.18 -24.62
N LYS A 96 -22.50 17.93 -23.87
CA LYS A 96 -23.18 18.96 -23.08
C LYS A 96 -22.26 19.50 -21.98
N TYR A 97 -21.61 18.61 -21.21
CA TYR A 97 -20.71 19.02 -20.15
C TYR A 97 -19.45 19.72 -20.69
N GLU A 98 -18.93 19.31 -21.85
CA GLU A 98 -17.83 20.02 -22.53
C GLU A 98 -18.24 21.44 -22.92
N GLN A 99 -19.43 21.64 -23.48
CA GLN A 99 -19.93 22.97 -23.83
C GLN A 99 -20.11 23.86 -22.58
N ASP A 100 -20.66 23.30 -21.50
CA ASP A 100 -20.91 24.02 -20.25
C ASP A 100 -19.59 24.39 -19.53
N THR A 101 -18.56 23.56 -19.65
CA THR A 101 -17.26 23.74 -18.98
C THR A 101 -16.19 24.40 -19.84
N ALA A 102 -16.36 24.46 -21.17
CA ALA A 102 -15.41 25.05 -22.11
C ALA A 102 -15.02 26.48 -21.73
N LYS A 103 -16.00 27.28 -21.30
CA LYS A 103 -15.78 28.66 -20.91
C LYS A 103 -14.85 28.79 -19.69
N ILE A 104 -14.95 27.87 -18.70
CA ILE A 104 -14.03 27.88 -17.56
C ILE A 104 -12.68 27.25 -17.95
N SER A 105 -12.69 26.15 -18.69
CA SER A 105 -11.45 25.48 -19.11
C SER A 105 -10.56 26.43 -19.95
N GLU A 106 -11.15 27.21 -20.84
CA GLU A 106 -10.43 28.21 -21.63
C GLU A 106 -9.83 29.30 -20.73
N LEU A 107 -10.60 29.81 -19.76
CA LEU A 107 -10.12 30.81 -18.80
C LEU A 107 -8.97 30.29 -17.93
N LEU A 108 -9.02 29.02 -17.51
CA LEU A 108 -7.98 28.38 -16.70
C LEU A 108 -6.74 27.99 -17.50
N THR A 109 -6.80 28.02 -18.83
CA THR A 109 -5.63 27.80 -19.70
C THR A 109 -4.83 29.10 -19.89
N ARG A 110 -5.42 30.27 -19.58
CA ARG A 110 -4.72 31.55 -19.75
C ARG A 110 -3.80 31.83 -18.56
N GLU A 111 -2.51 32.04 -18.85
CA GLU A 111 -1.46 32.25 -17.85
C GLU A 111 -1.66 33.52 -17.00
N ASP A 112 -2.35 34.53 -17.54
CA ASP A 112 -2.71 35.77 -16.84
C ASP A 112 -3.69 35.52 -15.69
N VAL A 113 -4.68 34.65 -15.90
CA VAL A 113 -5.66 34.26 -14.89
C VAL A 113 -5.04 33.31 -13.86
N VAL A 114 -4.24 32.32 -14.30
CA VAL A 114 -3.58 31.37 -13.40
C VAL A 114 -2.53 32.06 -12.50
N GLY A 115 -1.78 33.02 -13.04
CA GLY A 115 -0.82 33.82 -12.28
C GLY A 115 -1.47 34.80 -11.29
N ALA A 116 -2.72 35.20 -11.53
CA ALA A 116 -3.50 36.06 -10.63
C ALA A 116 -4.15 35.30 -9.46
N LEU A 117 -4.25 33.97 -9.54
CA LEU A 117 -4.80 33.14 -8.47
C LEU A 117 -3.90 33.20 -7.24
N ARG A 118 -4.48 33.59 -6.10
CA ARG A 118 -3.81 33.65 -4.80
C ARG A 118 -4.07 32.39 -3.99
N SER A 119 -3.40 32.25 -2.85
CA SER A 119 -3.64 31.15 -1.90
C SER A 119 -5.03 31.18 -1.26
N ASP A 120 -5.72 32.33 -1.28
CA ASP A 120 -7.05 32.51 -0.70
C ASP A 120 -8.17 32.20 -1.71
N LYS A 121 -8.91 31.12 -1.43
CA LYS A 121 -9.97 30.58 -2.29
C LYS A 121 -11.17 31.51 -2.41
N VAL A 122 -11.46 32.30 -1.37
CA VAL A 122 -12.60 33.23 -1.38
C VAL A 122 -12.28 34.42 -2.27
N ALA A 123 -11.05 34.93 -2.19
CA ALA A 123 -10.57 36.01 -3.06
C ALA A 123 -10.51 35.58 -4.54
N ASN A 124 -10.10 34.33 -4.82
CA ASN A 124 -10.09 33.79 -6.19
C ASN A 124 -11.50 33.69 -6.78
N LEU A 125 -12.47 33.23 -5.99
CA LEU A 125 -13.85 33.11 -6.44
C LEU A 125 -14.54 34.48 -6.59
N GLU A 126 -14.20 35.48 -5.77
CA GLU A 126 -14.66 36.85 -5.95
C GLU A 126 -14.02 37.54 -7.16
N PHE A 127 -12.73 37.30 -7.40
CA PHE A 127 -12.01 37.79 -8.57
C PHE A 127 -12.64 37.24 -9.87
N LEU A 128 -12.87 35.94 -9.92
CA LEU A 128 -13.49 35.29 -11.09
C LEU A 128 -14.96 35.67 -11.28
N LYS A 129 -15.70 35.97 -10.21
CA LYS A 129 -17.07 36.50 -10.30
C LYS A 129 -17.10 37.94 -10.83
N LYS A 130 -16.17 38.79 -10.39
CA LYS A 130 -16.14 40.20 -10.77
C LYS A 130 -15.58 40.42 -12.17
N ASP A 131 -14.53 39.70 -12.53
CA ASP A 131 -13.76 39.98 -13.76
C ASP A 131 -14.12 39.04 -14.91
N HIS A 132 -14.69 37.85 -14.63
CA HIS A 132 -14.93 36.81 -15.64
C HIS A 132 -16.36 36.21 -15.65
N ASP A 133 -17.27 36.71 -14.81
CA ASP A 133 -18.68 36.28 -14.73
C ASP A 133 -18.84 34.75 -14.48
N VAL A 134 -17.92 34.16 -13.70
CA VAL A 134 -17.97 32.73 -13.35
C VAL A 134 -18.95 32.51 -12.21
N THR A 135 -19.99 31.72 -12.43
CA THR A 135 -20.97 31.35 -11.39
C THR A 135 -20.54 30.09 -10.63
N ILE A 136 -21.06 29.93 -9.41
CA ILE A 136 -20.85 28.71 -8.59
C ILE A 136 -21.39 27.47 -9.31
N GLU A 137 -22.42 27.63 -10.14
CA GLU A 137 -23.01 26.57 -10.95
C GLU A 137 -22.04 26.02 -11.98
N MET A 138 -21.26 26.89 -12.63
CA MET A 138 -20.23 26.44 -13.59
C MET A 138 -19.06 25.72 -12.88
N VAL A 139 -18.71 26.14 -11.66
CA VAL A 139 -17.74 25.42 -10.81
C VAL A 139 -18.29 24.04 -10.41
N ASN A 140 -19.58 23.94 -10.09
CA ASN A 140 -20.21 22.65 -9.82
C ASN A 140 -20.30 21.77 -11.08
N ALA A 141 -20.53 22.35 -12.26
CA ALA A 141 -20.49 21.65 -13.53
C ALA A 141 -19.10 21.05 -13.82
N LEU A 142 -18.01 21.71 -13.43
CA LEU A 142 -16.65 21.13 -13.50
C LEU A 142 -16.50 19.87 -12.63
N TYR A 143 -17.09 19.87 -11.44
CA TYR A 143 -17.05 18.69 -10.56
C TYR A 143 -17.85 17.53 -11.14
N GLU A 144 -19.06 17.80 -11.66
CA GLU A 144 -19.87 16.79 -12.35
C GLU A 144 -19.18 16.27 -13.60
N PHE A 145 -18.53 17.14 -14.37
CA PHE A 145 -17.75 16.75 -15.55
C PHE A 145 -16.54 15.90 -15.18
N GLY A 146 -15.79 16.26 -14.12
CA GLY A 146 -14.68 15.46 -13.62
C GLY A 146 -15.13 14.07 -13.14
N GLN A 147 -16.29 13.99 -12.44
CA GLN A 147 -16.89 12.72 -12.05
C GLN A 147 -17.33 11.90 -13.27
N PHE A 148 -17.87 12.55 -14.29
CA PHE A 148 -18.28 11.91 -15.53
C PHE A 148 -17.08 11.34 -16.30
N GLN A 149 -16.02 12.13 -16.46
CA GLN A 149 -14.76 11.69 -17.07
C GLN A 149 -14.13 10.50 -16.33
N PHE A 150 -14.17 10.53 -14.99
CA PHE A 150 -13.74 9.39 -14.18
C PHE A 150 -14.57 8.13 -14.47
N ARG A 151 -15.91 8.26 -14.56
CA ARG A 151 -16.81 7.13 -14.90
C ARG A 151 -16.62 6.61 -16.33
N CYS A 152 -16.17 7.46 -17.25
CA CYS A 152 -15.81 7.09 -18.62
C CYS A 152 -14.41 6.47 -18.73
N GLY A 153 -13.60 6.52 -17.66
CA GLY A 153 -12.25 5.94 -17.64
C GLY A 153 -11.13 6.88 -18.09
N ASN A 154 -11.41 8.16 -18.34
CA ASN A 154 -10.37 9.16 -18.63
C ASN A 154 -9.85 9.78 -17.34
N TYR A 155 -8.93 9.08 -16.69
CA TYR A 155 -8.40 9.45 -15.38
C TYR A 155 -7.48 10.69 -15.42
N GLY A 156 -6.73 10.89 -16.51
CA GLY A 156 -5.84 12.04 -16.64
C GLY A 156 -6.61 13.37 -16.68
N ALA A 157 -7.60 13.48 -17.59
CA ALA A 157 -8.44 14.66 -17.66
C ALA A 157 -9.27 14.86 -16.38
N ALA A 158 -9.76 13.77 -15.77
CA ALA A 158 -10.47 13.85 -14.50
C ALA A 158 -9.60 14.44 -13.37
N ALA A 159 -8.32 14.05 -13.28
CA ALA A 159 -7.40 14.57 -12.27
C ALA A 159 -7.18 16.10 -12.42
N GLU A 160 -7.01 16.57 -13.65
CA GLU A 160 -6.86 18.00 -13.97
C GLU A 160 -8.13 18.79 -13.63
N LEU A 161 -9.29 18.32 -14.07
CA LEU A 161 -10.58 18.96 -13.80
C LEU A 161 -10.88 19.02 -12.29
N LEU A 162 -10.60 17.96 -11.54
CA LEU A 162 -10.76 17.93 -10.09
C LEU A 162 -9.76 18.84 -9.37
N TYR A 163 -8.54 18.98 -9.91
CA TYR A 163 -7.56 19.93 -9.39
C TYR A 163 -8.04 21.38 -9.61
N GLN A 164 -8.50 21.70 -10.81
CA GLN A 164 -9.08 23.00 -11.15
C GLN A 164 -10.28 23.33 -10.25
N PHE A 165 -11.19 22.37 -10.06
CA PHE A 165 -12.31 22.51 -9.13
C PHE A 165 -11.84 22.79 -7.69
N ARG A 166 -10.78 22.13 -7.21
CA ARG A 166 -10.25 22.33 -5.85
C ARG A 166 -9.68 23.72 -5.60
N VAL A 167 -9.07 24.32 -6.62
CA VAL A 167 -8.51 25.69 -6.56
C VAL A 167 -9.64 26.73 -6.47
N LEU A 168 -10.76 26.45 -7.15
CA LEU A 168 -11.89 27.37 -7.28
C LEU A 168 -12.96 27.22 -6.20
N SER A 169 -13.18 26.00 -5.71
CA SER A 169 -14.31 25.71 -4.83
C SER A 169 -14.06 26.14 -3.39
N THR A 170 -15.09 26.77 -2.80
CA THR A 170 -15.16 27.12 -1.37
C THR A 170 -15.93 26.08 -0.54
N ASP A 171 -16.57 25.10 -1.19
CA ASP A 171 -17.30 24.02 -0.52
C ASP A 171 -16.31 22.94 -0.03
N ASN A 172 -16.16 22.87 1.29
CA ASN A 172 -15.21 21.98 1.94
C ASN A 172 -15.51 20.48 1.78
N ASP A 173 -16.77 20.09 1.58
CA ASP A 173 -17.18 18.69 1.45
C ASP A 173 -16.99 18.20 0.01
N ARG A 174 -17.31 19.05 -0.97
CA ARG A 174 -17.00 18.76 -2.38
C ARG A 174 -15.49 18.76 -2.63
N VAL A 175 -14.73 19.65 -1.98
CA VAL A 175 -13.26 19.63 -2.05
C VAL A 175 -12.68 18.34 -1.47
N ALA A 176 -13.23 17.82 -0.37
CA ALA A 176 -12.80 16.54 0.18
C ALA A 176 -13.08 15.40 -0.82
N SER A 177 -14.29 15.36 -1.38
CA SER A 177 -14.69 14.36 -2.38
C SER A 177 -13.84 14.45 -3.66
N ALA A 178 -13.52 15.66 -4.12
CA ALA A 178 -12.64 15.90 -5.25
C ALA A 178 -11.19 15.46 -4.97
N THR A 179 -10.72 15.60 -3.73
CA THR A 179 -9.37 15.13 -3.35
C THR A 179 -9.31 13.59 -3.38
N TRP A 180 -10.36 12.91 -2.94
CA TRP A 180 -10.48 11.45 -3.10
C TRP A 180 -10.57 11.03 -4.58
N GLY A 181 -11.36 11.73 -5.39
CA GLY A 181 -11.47 11.47 -6.83
C GLY A 181 -10.14 11.68 -7.56
N LYS A 182 -9.39 12.71 -7.19
CA LYS A 182 -8.04 12.96 -7.72
C LYS A 182 -7.10 11.84 -7.32
N LEU A 183 -7.06 11.45 -6.04
CA LEU A 183 -6.23 10.34 -5.58
C LEU A 183 -6.53 9.04 -6.35
N ALA A 184 -7.81 8.69 -6.53
CA ALA A 184 -8.20 7.52 -7.31
C ALA A 184 -7.73 7.62 -8.76
N SER A 185 -7.81 8.82 -9.36
CA SER A 185 -7.36 9.07 -10.73
C SER A 185 -5.84 8.91 -10.87
N GLU A 186 -5.06 9.48 -9.95
CA GLU A 186 -3.58 9.38 -9.95
C GLU A 186 -3.09 7.94 -9.74
N ILE A 187 -3.79 7.15 -8.90
CA ILE A 187 -3.50 5.72 -8.73
C ILE A 187 -3.75 4.95 -10.04
N LEU A 188 -4.85 5.26 -10.74
CA LEU A 188 -5.23 4.59 -12.00
C LEU A 188 -4.37 5.03 -13.20
N THR A 189 -3.85 6.26 -13.21
CA THR A 189 -2.86 6.73 -14.19
C THR A 189 -1.43 6.29 -13.86
N THR A 190 -1.22 5.61 -12.73
CA THR A 190 0.10 5.15 -12.24
C THR A 190 1.10 6.27 -11.94
N ASN A 191 0.60 7.48 -11.63
CA ASN A 191 1.43 8.62 -11.24
C ASN A 191 1.68 8.60 -9.72
N TRP A 192 2.68 7.81 -9.30
CA TRP A 192 2.91 7.51 -7.89
C TRP A 192 3.39 8.69 -7.05
N ASP A 193 4.23 9.58 -7.60
CA ASP A 193 4.75 10.75 -6.87
C ASP A 193 3.59 11.68 -6.47
N SER A 194 2.72 11.99 -7.42
CA SER A 194 1.53 12.82 -7.16
C SER A 194 0.55 12.11 -6.23
N ALA A 195 0.40 10.77 -6.34
CA ALA A 195 -0.46 10.00 -5.46
C ALA A 195 0.00 10.07 -3.99
N VAL A 196 1.30 10.01 -3.70
CA VAL A 196 1.83 10.13 -2.33
C VAL A 196 1.53 11.51 -1.74
N GLU A 197 1.69 12.57 -2.50
CA GLU A 197 1.32 13.92 -2.05
C GLU A 197 -0.18 14.03 -1.75
N GLU A 198 -1.04 13.48 -2.62
CA GLU A 198 -2.48 13.50 -2.42
C GLU A 198 -2.91 12.63 -1.23
N ILE A 199 -2.23 11.51 -0.94
CA ILE A 199 -2.44 10.71 0.29
C ILE A 199 -2.20 11.57 1.54
N MET A 200 -1.13 12.37 1.56
CA MET A 200 -0.84 13.23 2.71
C MET A 200 -1.89 14.34 2.88
N LYS A 201 -2.38 14.91 1.77
CA LYS A 201 -3.50 15.89 1.81
C LYS A 201 -4.80 15.27 2.32
N VAL A 202 -5.11 14.03 1.89
CA VAL A 202 -6.29 13.29 2.37
C VAL A 202 -6.15 13.00 3.86
N LYS A 203 -4.99 12.54 4.31
CA LYS A 203 -4.69 12.31 5.73
C LYS A 203 -4.94 13.58 6.57
N GLU A 204 -4.40 14.73 6.16
CA GLU A 204 -4.61 16.00 6.86
C GLU A 204 -6.10 16.39 6.90
N SER A 205 -6.83 16.17 5.81
CA SER A 205 -8.28 16.41 5.77
C SER A 205 -9.05 15.51 6.73
N ILE A 206 -8.67 14.23 6.86
CA ILE A 206 -9.31 13.27 7.77
C ILE A 206 -9.02 13.62 9.24
N ASP A 207 -7.76 13.95 9.54
CA ASP A 207 -7.34 14.23 10.91
C ASP A 207 -7.87 15.58 11.43
N SER A 208 -8.03 16.58 10.54
CA SER A 208 -8.53 17.91 10.90
C SER A 208 -10.07 18.01 10.92
N LYS A 209 -10.77 17.49 9.91
CA LYS A 209 -12.21 17.77 9.71
C LYS A 209 -13.13 16.77 10.41
N LEU A 210 -12.73 15.50 10.48
CA LEU A 210 -13.60 14.43 11.01
C LEU A 210 -13.44 14.21 12.51
N PHE A 211 -12.75 15.12 13.21
CA PHE A 211 -12.59 15.05 14.67
C PHE A 211 -13.93 14.96 15.41
N ASN A 212 -14.98 15.59 14.87
CA ASN A 212 -16.32 15.61 15.46
C ASN A 212 -17.11 14.30 15.23
N ASN A 213 -16.69 13.42 14.32
CA ASN A 213 -17.36 12.14 14.06
C ASN A 213 -16.35 10.98 14.01
N PRO A 214 -16.09 10.32 15.17
CA PRO A 214 -15.11 9.24 15.27
C PRO A 214 -15.38 8.04 14.36
N ARG A 215 -16.65 7.74 14.07
CA ARG A 215 -17.03 6.61 13.20
C ARG A 215 -16.67 6.89 11.75
N ALA A 216 -17.09 8.05 11.22
CA ALA A 216 -16.74 8.45 9.86
C ALA A 216 -15.23 8.63 9.69
N GLN A 217 -14.53 9.06 10.75
CA GLN A 217 -13.08 9.11 10.76
C GLN A 217 -12.44 7.72 10.65
N LEU A 218 -12.98 6.71 11.35
CA LEU A 218 -12.52 5.32 11.26
C LEU A 218 -12.74 4.76 9.85
N ASP A 219 -13.92 4.97 9.27
CA ASP A 219 -14.26 4.48 7.92
C ASP A 219 -13.33 5.10 6.86
N HIS A 220 -13.10 6.41 6.91
CA HIS A 220 -12.20 7.09 5.97
C HIS A 220 -10.73 6.72 6.17
N ARG A 221 -10.26 6.50 7.41
CA ARG A 221 -8.92 5.96 7.65
C ARG A 221 -8.78 4.56 7.09
N THR A 222 -9.81 3.73 7.26
CA THR A 222 -9.85 2.37 6.71
C THR A 222 -9.71 2.42 5.19
N MET A 223 -10.50 3.25 4.50
CA MET A 223 -10.34 3.46 3.06
C MET A 223 -8.94 3.94 2.68
N LEU A 224 -8.38 4.95 3.37
CA LEU A 224 -7.06 5.48 3.04
C LEU A 224 -5.97 4.42 3.16
N VAL A 225 -6.03 3.57 4.19
CA VAL A 225 -5.09 2.46 4.38
C VAL A 225 -5.11 1.51 3.18
N HIS A 226 -6.30 1.15 2.70
CA HIS A 226 -6.45 0.26 1.54
C HIS A 226 -5.93 0.92 0.26
N TRP A 227 -6.17 2.21 0.06
CA TRP A 227 -5.74 2.93 -1.13
C TRP A 227 -4.22 3.20 -1.12
N ALA A 228 -3.64 3.41 0.06
CA ALA A 228 -2.21 3.57 0.23
C ALA A 228 -1.40 2.28 -0.04
N LEU A 229 -2.05 1.11 -0.13
CA LEU A 229 -1.37 -0.13 -0.56
C LEU A 229 -0.89 -0.06 -2.01
N PHE A 230 -1.60 0.65 -2.90
CA PHE A 230 -1.20 0.73 -4.32
C PHE A 230 0.17 1.42 -4.49
N PRO A 231 0.41 2.64 -3.96
CA PRO A 231 1.72 3.25 -4.11
C PRO A 231 2.81 2.55 -3.30
N LEU A 232 2.46 1.89 -2.18
CA LEU A 232 3.42 1.23 -1.29
C LEU A 232 4.25 0.14 -1.99
N PHE A 233 3.63 -0.66 -2.86
CA PHE A 233 4.31 -1.77 -3.54
C PHE A 233 4.83 -1.40 -4.94
N ASN A 234 4.25 -0.38 -5.58
CA ASN A 234 4.64 0.02 -6.93
C ASN A 234 5.74 1.07 -6.97
N HIS A 235 5.95 1.84 -5.89
CA HIS A 235 6.94 2.92 -5.87
C HIS A 235 7.88 2.87 -4.66
N GLU A 236 9.19 2.85 -4.91
CA GLU A 236 10.19 2.71 -3.84
C GLU A 236 10.22 3.94 -2.90
N ALA A 237 10.08 5.17 -3.41
CA ALA A 237 10.13 6.37 -2.57
C ALA A 237 8.84 6.58 -1.74
N ALA A 238 7.72 5.95 -2.12
CA ALA A 238 6.46 6.00 -1.40
C ALA A 238 6.50 5.17 -0.10
N ARG A 239 7.49 4.27 0.02
CA ARG A 239 7.53 3.27 1.07
C ARG A 239 7.75 3.85 2.46
N GLU A 240 8.74 4.73 2.64
CA GLU A 240 9.00 5.35 3.95
C GLU A 240 7.83 6.23 4.41
N PRO A 241 7.29 7.17 3.59
CA PRO A 241 6.16 7.99 4.00
C PRO A 241 4.90 7.20 4.35
N ILE A 242 4.61 6.11 3.61
CA ILE A 242 3.42 5.28 3.86
C ILE A 242 3.63 4.37 5.08
N LEU A 243 4.83 3.82 5.28
CA LEU A 243 5.10 3.06 6.50
C LEU A 243 5.00 3.95 7.75
N ASP A 244 5.55 5.17 7.71
CA ASP A 244 5.41 6.13 8.80
C ASP A 244 3.94 6.50 9.06
N LEU A 245 3.13 6.58 8.00
CA LEU A 245 1.68 6.75 8.11
C LEU A 245 1.02 5.57 8.81
N PHE A 246 1.33 4.32 8.41
CA PHE A 246 0.73 3.12 9.00
C PHE A 246 1.14 2.89 10.45
N PHE A 247 2.38 3.23 10.82
CA PHE A 247 2.87 3.16 12.20
C PHE A 247 2.40 4.32 13.09
N SER A 248 1.73 5.33 12.53
CA SER A 248 1.07 6.37 13.32
C SER A 248 -0.04 5.78 14.18
N ALA A 249 -0.14 6.23 15.45
CA ALA A 249 -1.06 5.70 16.45
C ALA A 249 -2.52 5.66 15.96
N ALA A 250 -2.96 6.64 15.18
CA ALA A 250 -4.33 6.70 14.67
C ALA A 250 -4.62 5.62 13.62
N TYR A 251 -3.65 5.32 12.75
CA TYR A 251 -3.80 4.38 11.65
C TYR A 251 -3.61 2.94 12.13
N ILE A 252 -2.64 2.69 13.01
CA ILE A 252 -2.46 1.35 13.56
C ILE A 252 -3.65 0.89 14.38
N ASN A 253 -4.25 1.78 15.19
CA ASN A 253 -5.48 1.45 15.92
C ASN A 253 -6.65 1.14 14.97
N THR A 254 -6.70 1.81 13.81
CA THR A 254 -7.69 1.53 12.76
C THR A 254 -7.45 0.16 12.13
N ILE A 255 -6.20 -0.20 11.87
CA ILE A 255 -5.81 -1.53 11.36
C ILE A 255 -6.23 -2.63 12.34
N GLN A 256 -5.96 -2.43 13.63
CA GLN A 256 -6.32 -3.39 14.68
C GLN A 256 -7.84 -3.55 14.85
N THR A 257 -8.63 -2.49 14.65
CA THR A 257 -10.07 -2.53 14.93
C THR A 257 -10.92 -2.94 13.71
N ALA A 258 -10.51 -2.55 12.50
CA ALA A 258 -11.38 -2.64 11.31
C ALA A 258 -10.79 -3.47 10.17
N CYS A 259 -9.46 -3.60 10.07
CA CYS A 259 -8.83 -4.27 8.92
C CYS A 259 -7.55 -5.06 9.29
N PRO A 260 -7.68 -6.16 10.06
CA PRO A 260 -6.52 -6.93 10.51
C PRO A 260 -5.78 -7.63 9.35
N TRP A 261 -6.43 -7.87 8.21
CA TRP A 261 -5.79 -8.46 7.03
C TRP A 261 -4.70 -7.56 6.41
N VAL A 262 -4.74 -6.24 6.67
CA VAL A 262 -3.68 -5.32 6.21
C VAL A 262 -2.33 -5.62 6.87
N LEU A 263 -2.32 -6.29 8.03
CA LEU A 263 -1.09 -6.71 8.70
C LEU A 263 -0.19 -7.57 7.81
N ARG A 264 -0.78 -8.37 6.91
CA ARG A 264 -0.02 -9.14 5.91
C ARG A 264 0.86 -8.23 5.05
N TYR A 265 0.28 -7.16 4.49
CA TYR A 265 1.00 -6.21 3.66
C TYR A 265 2.01 -5.40 4.48
N LEU A 266 1.67 -5.03 5.71
CA LEU A 266 2.58 -4.33 6.62
C LEU A 266 3.81 -5.18 6.95
N ILE A 267 3.62 -6.47 7.27
CA ILE A 267 4.71 -7.42 7.53
C ILE A 267 5.57 -7.58 6.28
N ALA A 268 4.96 -7.82 5.13
CA ALA A 268 5.69 -7.97 3.87
C ALA A 268 6.52 -6.71 3.55
N ALA A 269 5.96 -5.52 3.74
CA ALA A 269 6.63 -4.24 3.51
C ALA A 269 7.74 -3.94 4.53
N VAL A 270 7.67 -4.41 5.78
CA VAL A 270 8.80 -4.23 6.71
C VAL A 270 9.91 -5.25 6.47
N ILE A 271 9.55 -6.51 6.15
CA ILE A 271 10.53 -7.56 5.88
C ILE A 271 11.33 -7.26 4.61
N THR A 272 10.66 -6.89 3.50
CA THR A 272 11.36 -6.56 2.24
C THR A 272 12.13 -5.24 2.28
N GLY A 273 11.87 -4.37 3.28
CA GLY A 273 12.58 -3.09 3.47
C GLY A 273 13.98 -3.27 4.08
N ARG A 274 14.32 -4.47 4.54
CA ARG A 274 15.54 -4.77 5.30
C ARG A 274 16.85 -4.62 4.54
N SER A 275 16.88 -5.04 3.28
CA SER A 275 18.11 -4.95 2.48
C SER A 275 18.53 -3.48 2.22
N ARG A 276 17.58 -2.54 2.32
CA ARG A 276 17.74 -1.16 1.82
C ARG A 276 17.83 -0.08 2.91
N SER A 277 17.37 -0.34 4.14
CA SER A 277 17.36 0.69 5.19
C SER A 277 18.76 0.95 5.75
N ARG A 278 19.24 2.18 5.57
CA ARG A 278 20.49 2.69 6.16
C ARG A 278 20.38 2.86 7.70
N ASN A 279 19.17 2.80 8.27
CA ASN A 279 18.87 3.07 9.67
C ASN A 279 18.36 1.82 10.40
N SER A 280 19.29 0.94 10.78
CA SER A 280 19.01 -0.31 11.51
C SER A 280 18.16 -0.14 12.79
N SER A 281 18.25 1.01 13.47
CA SER A 281 17.51 1.30 14.70
C SER A 281 16.00 1.52 14.50
N LEU A 282 15.60 2.21 13.42
CA LEU A 282 14.18 2.46 13.11
C LEU A 282 13.49 1.15 12.71
N GLN A 283 14.15 0.34 11.88
CA GLN A 283 13.62 -0.94 11.47
C GLN A 283 13.50 -1.92 12.63
N ALA A 284 14.47 -1.95 13.56
CA ALA A 284 14.38 -2.78 14.76
C ALA A 284 13.19 -2.38 15.65
N LYS A 285 12.82 -1.10 15.66
CA LYS A 285 11.60 -0.63 16.35
C LYS A 285 10.34 -1.08 15.62
N GLN A 286 10.25 -0.87 14.30
CA GLN A 286 9.13 -1.31 13.48
C GLN A 286 8.89 -2.82 13.59
N MET A 287 9.95 -3.64 13.59
CA MET A 287 9.84 -5.08 13.77
C MET A 287 9.30 -5.45 15.16
N LYS A 288 9.77 -4.80 16.23
CA LYS A 288 9.23 -5.02 17.58
C LYS A 288 7.76 -4.63 17.69
N ASP A 289 7.38 -3.53 17.07
CA ASP A 289 6.00 -3.05 17.06
C ASP A 289 5.11 -4.05 16.28
N ILE A 290 5.55 -4.54 15.11
CA ILE A 290 4.86 -5.61 14.37
C ILE A 290 4.68 -6.87 15.22
N ILE A 291 5.73 -7.36 15.89
CA ILE A 291 5.64 -8.56 16.74
C ILE A 291 4.59 -8.36 17.84
N ARG A 292 4.52 -7.15 18.41
CA ARG A 292 3.50 -6.81 19.40
C ARG A 292 2.09 -6.83 18.78
N TYR A 293 1.89 -6.25 17.60
CA TYR A 293 0.58 -6.21 16.94
C TYR A 293 0.12 -7.60 16.49
N VAL A 294 1.00 -8.40 15.89
CA VAL A 294 0.70 -9.79 15.51
C VAL A 294 0.29 -10.62 16.73
N ARG A 295 0.96 -10.43 17.88
CA ARG A 295 0.57 -11.10 19.12
C ARG A 295 -0.80 -10.64 19.64
N GLN A 296 -1.13 -9.36 19.47
CA GLN A 296 -2.42 -8.82 19.89
C GLN A 296 -3.56 -9.29 19.00
N GLU A 297 -3.37 -9.33 17.68
CA GLU A 297 -4.42 -9.67 16.69
C GLU A 297 -4.51 -11.17 16.34
N ALA A 298 -3.74 -12.03 17.00
CA ALA A 298 -3.73 -13.47 16.75
C ALA A 298 -5.09 -14.17 16.96
N TYR A 299 -6.06 -13.51 17.62
CA TYR A 299 -7.41 -14.05 17.84
C TYR A 299 -8.36 -13.80 16.66
N GLU A 300 -8.14 -12.75 15.86
CA GLU A 300 -9.07 -12.32 14.82
C GLU A 300 -8.61 -12.71 13.42
N TYR A 301 -7.30 -12.68 13.16
CA TYR A 301 -6.75 -12.95 11.84
C TYR A 301 -5.50 -13.82 11.89
N ALA A 302 -5.53 -14.93 11.16
CA ALA A 302 -4.41 -15.83 10.97
C ALA A 302 -4.16 -16.04 9.47
N ASP A 303 -2.96 -15.69 9.04
CA ASP A 303 -2.45 -15.84 7.67
C ASP A 303 -1.05 -16.45 7.73
N PRO A 304 -0.59 -17.24 6.74
CA PRO A 304 0.75 -17.84 6.76
C PRO A 304 1.89 -16.81 6.96
N VAL A 305 1.72 -15.57 6.50
CA VAL A 305 2.67 -14.48 6.73
C VAL A 305 2.71 -14.04 8.19
N THR A 306 1.55 -13.91 8.84
CA THR A 306 1.45 -13.61 10.28
C THR A 306 1.91 -14.79 11.15
N GLU A 307 1.63 -16.01 10.72
CA GLU A 307 2.05 -17.25 11.37
C GLU A 307 3.58 -17.38 11.33
N PHE A 308 4.22 -17.05 10.21
CA PHE A 308 5.68 -17.00 10.10
C PHE A 308 6.32 -16.10 11.18
N VAL A 309 5.80 -14.87 11.35
CA VAL A 309 6.31 -13.93 12.36
C VAL A 309 6.07 -14.45 13.77
N SER A 310 4.89 -15.03 14.03
CA SER A 310 4.55 -15.63 15.32
C SER A 310 5.47 -16.82 15.65
N ALA A 311 5.68 -17.73 14.69
CA ALA A 311 6.56 -18.88 14.84
C ALA A 311 8.01 -18.45 15.11
N LEU A 312 8.51 -17.43 14.40
CA LEU A 312 9.90 -16.99 14.51
C LEU A 312 10.21 -16.22 15.82
N TYR A 313 9.32 -15.30 16.22
CA TYR A 313 9.59 -14.36 17.32
C TYR A 313 8.81 -14.62 18.61
N VAL A 314 7.69 -15.35 18.56
CA VAL A 314 6.88 -15.66 19.76
C VAL A 314 7.14 -17.09 20.22
N ALA A 315 7.00 -18.07 19.32
CA ALA A 315 7.20 -19.49 19.65
C ALA A 315 8.67 -19.94 19.56
N HIS A 316 9.49 -19.22 18.78
CA HIS A 316 10.86 -19.62 18.43
C HIS A 316 10.96 -21.04 17.84
N ASP A 317 9.93 -21.46 17.11
CA ASP A 317 9.90 -22.73 16.39
C ASP A 317 10.33 -22.53 14.94
N PHE A 318 11.58 -22.89 14.65
CA PHE A 318 12.17 -22.77 13.32
C PHE A 318 11.60 -23.74 12.29
N ASN A 319 11.08 -24.89 12.71
CA ASN A 319 10.49 -25.86 11.78
C ASN A 319 9.11 -25.39 11.35
N ALA A 320 8.28 -24.93 12.30
CA ALA A 320 7.00 -24.30 12.00
C ALA A 320 7.19 -23.05 11.14
N ALA A 321 8.20 -22.22 11.44
CA ALA A 321 8.52 -21.03 10.63
C ALA A 321 8.89 -21.39 9.18
N ARG A 322 9.60 -22.51 8.94
CA ARG A 322 9.93 -22.96 7.59
C ARG A 322 8.70 -23.38 6.79
N GLU A 323 7.82 -24.18 7.39
CA GLU A 323 6.59 -24.60 6.71
C GLU A 323 5.64 -23.42 6.47
N ALA A 324 5.55 -22.49 7.43
CA ALA A 324 4.82 -21.24 7.27
C ALA A 324 5.42 -20.37 6.15
N LEU A 325 6.75 -20.30 6.01
CA LEU A 325 7.41 -19.57 4.93
C LEU A 325 7.08 -20.17 3.55
N ARG A 326 7.04 -21.50 3.43
CA ARG A 326 6.69 -22.17 2.16
C ARG A 326 5.26 -21.83 1.74
N LYS A 327 4.31 -21.89 2.69
CA LYS A 327 2.93 -21.47 2.44
C LYS A 327 2.85 -19.97 2.12
N ALA A 328 3.55 -19.14 2.88
CA ALA A 328 3.59 -17.69 2.66
C ALA A 328 4.14 -17.31 1.28
N GLU A 329 5.11 -18.05 0.74
CA GLU A 329 5.59 -17.85 -0.62
C GLU A 329 4.48 -18.07 -1.65
N GLU A 330 3.72 -19.16 -1.53
CA GLU A 330 2.57 -19.44 -2.40
C GLU A 330 1.51 -18.33 -2.32
N VAL A 331 1.19 -17.86 -1.10
CA VAL A 331 0.19 -16.80 -0.95
C VAL A 331 0.70 -15.43 -1.42
N CYS A 332 1.98 -15.11 -1.22
CA CYS A 332 2.58 -13.88 -1.73
C CYS A 332 2.61 -13.85 -3.27
N ARG A 333 2.90 -14.99 -3.92
CA ARG A 333 2.83 -15.11 -5.39
C ARG A 333 1.39 -15.07 -5.92
N ALA A 334 0.42 -15.45 -5.10
CA ALA A 334 -0.99 -15.38 -5.45
C ALA A 334 -1.60 -13.98 -5.34
N ASP A 335 -0.94 -13.04 -4.66
CA ASP A 335 -1.48 -11.74 -4.29
C ASP A 335 -1.01 -10.64 -5.26
N PHE A 336 -1.93 -9.79 -5.71
CA PHE A 336 -1.68 -8.72 -6.69
C PHE A 336 -0.52 -7.80 -6.27
N PHE A 337 -0.49 -7.38 -5.01
CA PHE A 337 0.50 -6.42 -4.53
C PHE A 337 1.86 -7.06 -4.21
N LEU A 338 1.88 -8.34 -3.83
CA LEU A 338 3.07 -9.01 -3.33
C LEU A 338 3.82 -9.82 -4.39
N MET A 339 3.20 -10.08 -5.56
CA MET A 339 3.80 -10.88 -6.62
C MET A 339 5.18 -10.38 -7.04
N SER A 340 5.37 -9.07 -7.21
CA SER A 340 6.67 -8.49 -7.60
C SER A 340 7.72 -8.56 -6.48
N SER A 341 7.27 -8.66 -5.23
CA SER A 341 8.10 -8.63 -4.03
C SER A 341 8.27 -10.01 -3.37
N SER A 342 7.74 -11.08 -3.98
CA SER A 342 7.76 -12.43 -3.39
C SER A 342 9.17 -12.94 -3.16
N ASP A 343 10.05 -12.80 -4.14
CA ASP A 343 11.41 -13.34 -4.07
C ASP A 343 12.25 -12.54 -3.07
N ALA A 344 12.11 -11.22 -3.09
CA ALA A 344 12.73 -10.33 -2.10
C ALA A 344 12.22 -10.63 -0.68
N PHE A 345 10.94 -11.02 -0.53
CA PHE A 345 10.36 -11.38 0.75
C PHE A 345 10.93 -12.70 1.26
N VAL A 346 11.00 -13.73 0.41
CA VAL A 346 11.55 -15.04 0.79
C VAL A 346 13.01 -14.93 1.19
N ASP A 347 13.81 -14.19 0.43
CA ASP A 347 15.23 -13.98 0.78
C ASP A 347 15.36 -13.22 2.10
N ALA A 348 14.65 -12.11 2.29
CA ALA A 348 14.68 -11.36 3.55
C ALA A 348 14.14 -12.17 4.75
N ALA A 349 13.15 -13.04 4.55
CA ALA A 349 12.63 -13.95 5.56
C ALA A 349 13.66 -15.01 5.95
N ARG A 350 14.36 -15.61 4.98
CA ARG A 350 15.49 -16.52 5.24
C ARG A 350 16.58 -15.82 6.06
N HIS A 351 16.91 -14.56 5.73
CA HIS A 351 17.85 -13.75 6.53
C HIS A 351 17.38 -13.56 7.98
N LEU A 352 16.07 -13.41 8.24
CA LEU A 352 15.53 -13.28 9.59
C LEU A 352 15.59 -14.60 10.38
N ILE A 353 15.24 -15.71 9.73
CA ILE A 353 15.36 -17.06 10.33
C ILE A 353 16.80 -17.28 10.78
N CYS A 354 17.76 -17.04 9.90
CA CYS A 354 19.17 -17.28 10.21
C CYS A 354 19.73 -16.32 11.24
N GLU A 355 19.39 -15.03 11.19
CA GLU A 355 19.83 -14.10 12.22
C GLU A 355 19.30 -14.51 13.60
N SER A 356 18.02 -14.87 13.70
CA SER A 356 17.42 -15.36 14.94
C SER A 356 18.10 -16.64 15.42
N TYR A 357 18.35 -17.58 14.51
CA TYR A 357 19.04 -18.82 14.80
C TYR A 357 20.48 -18.59 15.30
N CYS A 358 21.25 -17.73 14.63
CA CYS A 358 22.62 -17.39 14.99
C CYS A 358 22.74 -16.62 16.32
N LYS A 359 21.67 -15.93 16.75
CA LYS A 359 21.63 -15.25 18.06
C LYS A 359 21.40 -16.21 19.22
N ILE A 360 20.75 -17.36 18.97
CA ILE A 360 20.42 -18.34 20.00
C ILE A 360 21.51 -19.41 20.11
N PHE A 361 22.04 -19.89 18.98
CA PHE A 361 22.97 -21.01 18.94
C PHE A 361 24.42 -20.58 18.66
N SER A 362 25.34 -20.94 19.57
CA SER A 362 26.77 -20.61 19.43
C SER A 362 27.58 -21.61 18.60
N ARG A 363 27.09 -22.85 18.43
CA ARG A 363 27.68 -23.88 17.55
C ARG A 363 26.58 -24.47 16.68
N MET A 364 26.79 -24.48 15.37
CA MET A 364 25.75 -24.86 14.42
C MET A 364 26.33 -25.71 13.30
N ASN A 365 25.69 -26.82 12.96
CA ASN A 365 26.07 -27.59 11.78
C ASN A 365 25.47 -26.96 10.52
N ILE A 366 26.29 -26.81 9.46
CA ILE A 366 25.88 -26.19 8.19
C ILE A 366 24.74 -26.98 7.54
N ARG A 367 24.71 -28.31 7.68
CA ARG A 367 23.67 -29.15 7.07
C ARG A 367 22.29 -28.93 7.70
N ASP A 368 22.24 -28.81 9.03
CA ASP A 368 20.99 -28.54 9.75
C ASP A 368 20.46 -27.13 9.45
N LEU A 369 21.36 -26.14 9.36
CA LEU A 369 20.99 -24.77 8.97
C LEU A 369 20.47 -24.69 7.54
N SER A 370 21.13 -25.38 6.60
CA SER A 370 20.69 -25.45 5.19
C SER A 370 19.33 -26.14 5.06
N ALA A 371 19.10 -27.23 5.79
CA ALA A 371 17.81 -27.92 5.84
C ALA A 371 16.68 -27.05 6.41
N LYS A 372 17.00 -26.20 7.41
CA LYS A 372 16.03 -25.24 7.98
C LYS A 372 15.72 -24.07 7.03
N LEU A 373 16.66 -23.69 6.17
CA LEU A 373 16.46 -22.68 5.13
C LEU A 373 15.76 -23.21 3.87
N GLY A 374 15.66 -24.54 3.73
CA GLY A 374 15.18 -25.19 2.51
C GLY A 374 16.17 -25.11 1.35
N LEU A 375 17.46 -24.95 1.63
CA LEU A 375 18.55 -24.86 0.65
C LEU A 375 19.37 -26.15 0.63
N ASN A 376 20.00 -26.42 -0.52
CA ASN A 376 21.01 -27.47 -0.62
C ASN A 376 22.23 -27.14 0.25
N PRO A 377 23.00 -28.13 0.74
CA PRO A 377 24.15 -27.88 1.62
C PRO A 377 25.21 -26.94 1.01
N ASP A 378 25.49 -27.08 -0.28
CA ASP A 378 26.52 -26.29 -0.98
C ASP A 378 26.08 -24.84 -1.25
N ASP A 379 24.79 -24.64 -1.53
CA ASP A 379 24.20 -23.31 -1.70
C ASP A 379 23.99 -22.64 -0.35
N GLY A 380 23.67 -23.42 0.69
CA GLY A 380 23.56 -23.00 2.07
C GLY A 380 24.87 -22.44 2.61
N GLU A 381 26.01 -23.08 2.33
CA GLU A 381 27.32 -22.55 2.74
C GLU A 381 27.61 -21.17 2.15
N LYS A 382 27.41 -21.00 0.82
CA LYS A 382 27.58 -19.70 0.15
C LYS A 382 26.66 -18.64 0.72
N TRP A 383 25.41 -19.01 0.96
CA TRP A 383 24.40 -18.10 1.49
C TRP A 383 24.71 -17.68 2.94
N ILE A 384 25.16 -18.61 3.80
CA ILE A 384 25.61 -18.31 5.18
C ILE A 384 26.83 -17.39 5.17
N VAL A 385 27.80 -17.60 4.27
CA VAL A 385 28.98 -16.73 4.13
C VAL A 385 28.56 -15.30 3.73
N ASN A 386 27.64 -15.17 2.77
CA ASN A 386 27.10 -13.85 2.37
C ASN A 386 26.37 -13.19 3.54
N LEU A 387 25.55 -13.95 4.28
CA LEU A 387 24.85 -13.45 5.46
C LEU A 387 25.80 -12.89 6.52
N ILE A 388 26.86 -13.63 6.89
CA ILE A 388 27.85 -13.18 7.89
C ILE A 388 28.52 -11.88 7.43
N ARG A 389 28.83 -11.78 6.13
CA ARG A 389 29.44 -10.59 5.54
C ARG A 389 28.51 -9.36 5.61
N GLU A 390 27.23 -9.54 5.32
CA GLU A 390 26.23 -8.47 5.32
C GLU A 390 25.82 -8.03 6.73
N THR A 391 25.60 -8.99 7.64
CA THR A 391 25.16 -8.72 9.01
C THR A 391 26.28 -8.34 9.98
N ARG A 392 27.54 -8.40 9.53
CA ARG A 392 28.74 -8.12 10.35
C ARG A 392 28.76 -8.90 11.66
N LEU A 393 28.27 -10.14 11.64
CA LEU A 393 28.31 -11.04 12.79
C LEU A 393 29.73 -11.60 12.96
N ASP A 394 30.19 -11.70 14.21
CA ASP A 394 31.49 -12.30 14.53
C ASP A 394 31.34 -13.83 14.57
N ALA A 395 31.62 -14.45 13.43
CA ALA A 395 31.47 -15.88 13.22
C ALA A 395 32.76 -16.50 12.68
N LYS A 396 33.11 -17.68 13.18
CA LYS A 396 34.19 -18.52 12.65
C LYS A 396 33.59 -19.76 11.99
N ILE A 397 33.87 -19.94 10.71
CA ILE A 397 33.42 -21.11 9.94
C ILE A 397 34.53 -22.16 9.99
N ASP A 398 34.21 -23.33 10.53
CA ASP A 398 35.05 -24.52 10.43
C ASP A 398 34.58 -25.39 9.27
N SER A 399 35.30 -25.30 8.14
CA SER A 399 35.00 -26.04 6.92
C SER A 399 35.32 -27.54 7.05
N GLN A 400 36.22 -27.94 7.98
CA GLN A 400 36.58 -29.34 8.17
C GLN A 400 35.51 -30.11 8.95
N GLU A 401 34.94 -29.50 9.99
CA GLU A 401 33.82 -30.08 10.74
C GLU A 401 32.44 -29.66 10.21
N GLY A 402 32.39 -28.80 9.20
CA GLY A 402 31.14 -28.27 8.64
C GLY A 402 30.30 -27.53 9.67
N THR A 403 30.95 -26.82 10.60
CA THR A 403 30.32 -26.18 11.76
C THR A 403 30.65 -24.69 11.80
N VAL A 404 29.63 -23.86 12.05
CA VAL A 404 29.77 -22.43 12.28
C VAL A 404 29.76 -22.17 13.78
N ILE A 405 30.80 -21.52 14.28
CA ILE A 405 30.93 -21.11 15.68
C ILE A 405 30.72 -19.60 15.74
N MET A 406 29.65 -19.18 16.41
CA MET A 406 29.38 -17.76 16.68
C MET A 406 30.11 -17.31 17.93
N ASN A 407 30.89 -16.24 17.82
CA ASN A 407 31.49 -15.58 18.97
C ASN A 407 30.49 -14.56 19.51
N HIS A 408 29.87 -14.87 20.65
CA HIS A 408 29.17 -13.86 21.44
C HIS A 408 30.16 -13.32 22.47
N PRO A 409 30.81 -12.16 22.21
CA PRO A 409 31.67 -11.57 23.22
C PRO A 409 30.83 -11.30 24.47
N PRO A 410 31.23 -11.82 25.65
CA PRO A 410 30.51 -11.52 26.87
C PRO A 410 30.54 -10.00 27.09
N ASN A 411 29.40 -9.42 27.44
CA ASN A 411 29.32 -8.00 27.77
C ASN A 411 30.27 -7.71 28.94
N ASN A 412 31.39 -7.04 28.65
CA ASN A 412 32.39 -6.74 29.65
C ASN A 412 31.80 -5.70 30.63
N VAL A 413 31.54 -6.11 31.86
CA VAL A 413 30.94 -5.27 32.91
C VAL A 413 31.78 -3.99 33.11
N TYR A 414 33.11 -4.09 33.01
CA TYR A 414 34.00 -2.93 33.10
C TYR A 414 33.75 -1.91 31.97
N GLN A 415 33.51 -2.39 30.76
CA GLN A 415 33.23 -1.52 29.61
C GLN A 415 31.86 -0.84 29.76
N GLN A 416 30.85 -1.54 30.27
CA GLN A 416 29.54 -0.92 30.56
C GLN A 416 29.64 0.16 31.65
N VAL A 417 30.45 -0.06 32.69
CA VAL A 417 30.69 0.95 33.74
C VAL A 417 31.44 2.15 33.17
N ILE A 418 32.43 1.93 32.30
CA ILE A 418 33.14 3.01 31.61
C ILE A 418 32.19 3.82 30.72
N GLU A 419 31.36 3.18 29.90
CA GLU A 419 30.40 3.86 29.03
C GLU A 419 29.38 4.70 29.80
N LYS A 420 28.82 4.14 30.89
CA LYS A 420 27.88 4.86 31.75
C LYS A 420 28.56 6.03 32.48
N THR A 421 29.79 5.85 32.95
CA THR A 421 30.52 6.88 33.71
C THR A 421 31.07 7.99 32.81
N LYS A 422 31.44 7.70 31.55
CA LYS A 422 32.00 8.67 30.60
C LYS A 422 31.05 9.85 30.32
N GLY A 423 29.76 9.56 30.13
CA GLY A 423 28.75 10.59 29.95
C GLY A 423 28.51 11.43 31.21
N GLY A 424 28.53 10.80 32.38
CA GLY A 424 28.44 11.48 33.67
C GLY A 424 29.62 12.41 33.92
N PHE A 425 30.84 11.91 33.73
CA PHE A 425 32.08 12.67 33.92
C PHE A 425 32.15 13.92 33.03
N PHE A 426 31.75 13.78 31.75
CA PHE A 426 31.68 14.92 30.83
C PHE A 426 30.65 15.97 31.30
N ARG A 427 29.44 15.53 31.70
CA ARG A 427 28.41 16.45 32.23
C ARG A 427 28.87 17.16 33.50
N THR A 428 29.56 16.45 34.39
CA THR A 428 30.13 17.03 35.61
C THR A 428 31.20 18.07 35.28
N GLN A 429 32.11 17.80 34.34
CA GLN A 429 33.10 18.79 33.90
C GLN A 429 32.45 20.05 33.32
N VAL A 430 31.42 19.89 32.49
CA VAL A 430 30.68 21.03 31.91
C VAL A 430 29.97 21.84 33.01
N LEU A 431 29.35 21.17 33.98
CA LEU A 431 28.72 21.83 35.13
C LEU A 431 29.74 22.58 35.99
N THR A 432 30.89 21.96 36.28
CA THR A 432 31.96 22.61 37.05
C THR A 432 32.49 23.86 36.32
N ALA A 433 32.67 23.79 35.01
CA ALA A 433 33.09 24.94 34.20
C ALA A 433 32.03 26.06 34.20
N ALA A 434 30.74 25.71 34.15
CA ALA A 434 29.63 26.67 34.19
C ALA A 434 29.45 27.34 35.56
N VAL A 435 29.75 26.64 36.66
CA VAL A 435 29.71 27.18 38.04
C VAL A 435 30.96 28.00 38.38
N SER A 436 32.08 27.75 37.67
CA SER A 436 33.34 28.49 37.87
C SER A 436 33.42 29.84 37.13
N LYS A 437 32.41 30.17 36.32
CA LYS A 437 32.16 31.52 35.78
C LYS A 437 31.08 32.19 36.61
#